data_AF-A0A2V6CJD4-F1
#
_entry.id   AF-A0A2V6CJD4-F1
#
_cell.length_a   1.000
_cell.length_b   1.000
_cell.length_c   1.000
_cell.angle_alpha   90.00
_cell.angle_beta   90.00
_cell.angle_gamma   90.00
#
_symmetry.space_group_name_H-M   'P 1'
#
loop_
_entity.id
_entity.type
_entity.pdbx_description
1 polymer ?
#
loop_
_entity_poly.entity_id
_entity_poly.type
_entity_poly.pdbx_seq_one_letter_code
_entity_poly.pdbx_strand_id
1 'polypeptide(L)'
;MHTWDDRLTDYSPAQIATRAQRVRSLLEKVRAMKTDNWPKDERMDQILFRVQLEDVDFGNRVLKFEQTNPQVYTGECTTAIFSLLKKEYDTPRKRALAATARLKQMPALLKQGLSNLQNPVKLYAQLAIQSARSIDPLLNNSMMALDVDLGPN
;
A
#
# COMPACT_ATOMS: atom_id res chain seq x y z
N MET A 1 10.30 -10.34 -4.53
CA MET A 1 11.28 -9.23 -4.61
C MET A 1 11.09 -8.37 -3.36
N HIS A 2 12.17 -8.13 -2.60
CA HIS A 2 12.19 -7.43 -1.30
C HIS A 2 13.03 -6.14 -1.35
N THR A 3 13.30 -5.63 -2.55
CA THR A 3 14.26 -4.55 -2.83
C THR A 3 13.87 -3.20 -2.22
N TRP A 4 12.59 -3.01 -1.85
CA TRP A 4 12.05 -1.74 -1.36
C TRP A 4 11.42 -1.89 0.02
N ASP A 5 11.82 -2.93 0.76
CA ASP A 5 11.22 -3.21 2.06
C ASP A 5 11.53 -2.17 3.13
N ASP A 6 12.45 -1.25 2.88
CA ASP A 6 12.75 -0.15 3.76
C ASP A 6 11.84 1.07 3.54
N ARG A 7 10.94 1.07 2.55
CA ARG A 7 10.14 2.24 2.16
C ARG A 7 8.66 2.05 2.41
N LEU A 8 7.99 3.17 2.67
CA LEU A 8 6.54 3.28 2.61
C LEU A 8 6.11 3.93 1.29
N THR A 9 4.86 3.69 0.89
CA THR A 9 4.26 4.38 -0.25
C THR A 9 4.26 5.89 -0.04
N ASP A 10 4.74 6.64 -1.05
CA ASP A 10 4.67 8.10 -1.04
C ASP A 10 3.27 8.57 -1.46
N TYR A 11 2.55 9.15 -0.51
CA TYR A 11 1.23 9.75 -0.70
C TYR A 11 1.29 11.26 -0.90
N SER A 12 2.42 11.83 -1.32
CA SER A 12 2.44 13.20 -1.79
C SER A 12 1.48 13.37 -2.99
N PRO A 13 0.80 14.53 -3.13
CA PRO A 13 -0.13 14.77 -4.24
C PRO A 13 0.50 14.50 -5.62
N ALA A 14 1.79 14.82 -5.79
CA ALA A 14 2.54 14.55 -7.01
C ALA A 14 2.63 13.05 -7.31
N GLN A 15 3.00 12.21 -6.33
CA GLN A 15 3.10 10.77 -6.54
C GLN A 15 1.75 10.08 -6.69
N ILE A 16 0.70 10.58 -6.04
CA ILE A 16 -0.68 10.12 -6.29
C ILE A 16 -1.05 10.39 -7.75
N ALA A 17 -0.84 11.62 -8.24
CA ALA A 17 -1.12 11.98 -9.63
C ALA A 17 -0.27 11.17 -10.63
N THR A 18 1.02 10.95 -10.36
CA THR A 18 1.89 10.13 -11.20
C THR A 18 1.38 8.68 -11.29
N ARG A 19 0.96 8.07 -10.17
CA ARG A 19 0.40 6.72 -10.16
C ARG A 19 -0.90 6.63 -10.96
N ALA A 20 -1.81 7.57 -10.74
CA ALA A 20 -3.08 7.63 -11.48
C ALA A 20 -2.85 7.79 -12.99
N GLN A 21 -1.93 8.68 -13.39
CA GLN A 21 -1.59 8.88 -14.79
C GLN A 21 -0.94 7.64 -15.41
N ARG A 22 -0.08 6.94 -14.66
CA ARG A 22 0.55 5.70 -15.14
C ARG A 22 -0.49 4.61 -15.42
N VAL A 23 -1.45 4.42 -14.51
CA VAL A 23 -2.56 3.46 -14.69
C VAL A 23 -3.38 3.83 -15.92
N ARG A 24 -3.78 5.11 -16.06
CA ARG A 24 -4.55 5.58 -17.21
C ARG A 24 -3.81 5.36 -18.52
N SER A 25 -2.53 5.76 -18.60
CA SER A 25 -1.71 5.56 -19.79
C SER A 25 -1.55 4.08 -20.16
N LEU A 26 -1.45 3.19 -19.17
CA LEU A 26 -1.35 1.76 -19.41
C LEU A 26 -2.69 1.17 -19.88
N LEU A 27 -3.80 1.59 -19.28
CA LEU A 27 -5.14 1.18 -19.67
C LEU A 27 -5.44 1.56 -21.12
N GLU A 28 -5.08 2.78 -21.55
CA GLU A 28 -5.25 3.20 -22.94
C GLU A 28 -4.43 2.35 -23.92
N LYS A 29 -3.19 1.98 -23.56
CA LYS A 29 -2.39 1.03 -24.36
C LYS A 29 -3.10 -0.32 -24.46
N VAL A 30 -3.63 -0.83 -23.35
CA VAL A 30 -4.32 -2.13 -23.32
C VAL A 30 -5.60 -2.12 -24.16
N ARG A 31 -6.36 -1.02 -24.13
CA ARG A 31 -7.56 -0.83 -24.96
C ARG A 31 -7.24 -0.74 -26.45
N ALA A 32 -6.11 -0.16 -26.81
CA ALA A 32 -5.68 -0.03 -28.20
C ALA A 32 -5.07 -1.32 -28.79
N MET A 33 -4.83 -2.36 -27.99
CA MET A 33 -4.28 -3.62 -28.49
C MET A 33 -5.27 -4.33 -29.40
N LYS A 34 -4.81 -4.73 -30.59
CA LYS A 34 -5.56 -5.58 -31.52
C LYS A 34 -5.31 -7.04 -31.17
N THR A 35 -6.29 -7.69 -30.57
CA THR A 35 -6.16 -9.06 -30.03
C THR A 35 -6.99 -10.09 -30.81
N ASP A 36 -7.59 -9.70 -31.94
CA ASP A 36 -8.49 -10.57 -32.71
C ASP A 36 -7.84 -11.87 -33.18
N ASN A 37 -6.54 -11.81 -33.49
CA ASN A 37 -5.75 -12.94 -33.97
C ASN A 37 -5.01 -13.69 -32.85
N TRP A 38 -5.23 -13.34 -31.58
CA TRP A 38 -4.57 -13.99 -30.45
C TRP A 38 -5.24 -15.32 -30.10
N PRO A 39 -4.49 -16.29 -29.55
CA PRO A 39 -5.05 -17.47 -28.91
C PRO A 39 -6.09 -17.10 -27.85
N LYS A 40 -7.07 -17.98 -27.62
CA LYS A 40 -8.16 -17.73 -26.67
C LYS A 40 -7.66 -17.34 -25.28
N ASP A 41 -6.67 -18.05 -24.75
CA ASP A 41 -6.19 -17.82 -23.39
C ASP A 41 -5.50 -16.45 -23.26
N GLU A 42 -4.70 -16.04 -24.26
CA GLU A 42 -4.10 -14.70 -24.28
C GLU A 42 -5.15 -13.59 -24.39
N ARG A 43 -6.25 -13.83 -25.12
CA ARG A 43 -7.38 -12.88 -25.15
C ARG A 43 -8.06 -12.77 -23.79
N MET A 44 -8.20 -13.88 -23.07
CA MET A 44 -8.76 -13.88 -21.72
C MET A 44 -7.84 -13.13 -20.75
N ASP A 45 -6.53 -13.37 -20.82
CA ASP A 45 -5.54 -12.66 -20.00
C ASP A 45 -5.57 -11.15 -20.25
N GLN A 46 -5.70 -10.73 -21.52
CA GLN A 46 -5.83 -9.31 -21.85
C GLN A 46 -7.11 -8.68 -21.28
N ILE A 47 -8.24 -9.39 -21.34
CA ILE A 47 -9.50 -8.90 -20.77
C ILE A 47 -9.37 -8.78 -19.25
N LEU A 48 -8.82 -9.80 -18.59
CA LEU A 48 -8.62 -9.79 -17.13
C LEU A 48 -7.71 -8.63 -16.72
N PHE A 49 -6.59 -8.46 -17.41
CA PHE A 49 -5.65 -7.37 -17.13
C PHE A 49 -6.28 -6.00 -17.36
N ARG A 50 -7.09 -5.84 -18.41
CA ARG A 50 -7.85 -4.61 -18.66
C ARG A 50 -8.80 -4.31 -17.50
N VAL A 51 -9.59 -5.29 -17.05
CA VAL A 51 -10.54 -5.10 -15.95
C VAL A 51 -9.84 -4.71 -14.65
N GLN A 52 -8.68 -5.30 -14.36
CA GLN A 52 -7.88 -4.92 -13.20
C GLN A 52 -7.42 -3.44 -13.27
N LEU A 53 -6.99 -2.98 -14.45
CA LEU A 53 -6.62 -1.57 -14.63
C LEU A 53 -7.83 -0.63 -14.58
N GLU A 54 -8.98 -1.06 -15.09
CA GLU A 54 -10.24 -0.30 -15.04
C GLU A 54 -10.73 -0.11 -13.61
N ASP A 55 -10.60 -1.14 -12.76
CA ASP A 55 -10.94 -1.05 -11.34
C ASP A 55 -10.05 -0.03 -10.61
N VAL A 56 -8.73 -0.07 -10.85
CA VAL A 56 -7.79 0.90 -10.27
C VAL A 56 -8.07 2.32 -10.78
N ASP A 57 -8.31 2.49 -12.09
CA ASP A 57 -8.64 3.79 -12.68
C ASP A 57 -9.98 4.35 -12.17
N PHE A 58 -10.98 3.49 -11.98
CA PHE A 58 -12.25 3.84 -11.34
C PHE A 58 -12.03 4.30 -9.89
N GLY A 59 -11.23 3.57 -9.12
CA GLY A 59 -10.82 3.96 -7.77
C GLY A 59 -10.20 5.36 -7.74
N ASN A 60 -9.26 5.64 -8.65
CA ASN A 60 -8.58 6.94 -8.73
C ASN A 60 -9.52 8.10 -9.12
N ARG A 61 -10.43 7.89 -10.07
CA ARG A 61 -11.28 8.98 -10.61
C ARG A 61 -12.56 9.21 -9.81
N VAL A 62 -13.17 8.13 -9.33
CA VAL A 62 -14.52 8.15 -8.76
C VAL A 62 -14.46 8.05 -7.23
N LEU A 63 -13.82 7.00 -6.71
CA LEU A 63 -13.80 6.75 -5.26
C LEU A 63 -12.84 7.67 -4.51
N LYS A 64 -11.70 7.99 -5.13
CA LYS A 64 -10.64 8.88 -4.62
C LYS A 64 -10.26 8.53 -3.19
N PHE A 65 -9.90 7.27 -2.95
CA PHE A 65 -9.74 6.76 -1.58
C PHE A 65 -8.66 7.48 -0.77
N GLU A 66 -7.62 8.03 -1.40
CA GLU A 66 -6.65 8.90 -0.71
C GLU A 66 -7.31 10.16 -0.11
N GLN A 67 -8.43 10.63 -0.69
CA GLN A 67 -9.19 11.78 -0.17
C GLN A 67 -10.30 11.34 0.79
N THR A 68 -10.98 10.24 0.46
CA THR A 68 -12.25 9.86 1.10
C THR A 68 -12.13 8.78 2.16
N ASN A 69 -11.03 8.01 2.16
CA ASN A 69 -10.86 6.83 3.00
C ASN A 69 -9.54 6.88 3.80
N PRO A 70 -9.57 7.32 5.06
CA PRO A 70 -8.39 7.37 5.92
C PRO A 70 -7.73 6.00 6.18
N GLN A 71 -8.42 4.88 5.90
CA GLN A 71 -7.85 3.55 6.05
C GLN A 71 -6.69 3.28 5.08
N VAL A 72 -6.59 4.04 3.98
CA VAL A 72 -5.43 3.95 3.07
C VAL A 72 -4.13 4.18 3.83
N TYR A 73 -4.11 5.19 4.71
CA TYR A 73 -2.91 5.58 5.47
C TYR A 73 -2.64 4.64 6.63
N THR A 74 -3.65 4.34 7.45
CA THR A 74 -3.48 3.43 8.59
C THR A 74 -3.17 2.00 8.12
N GLY A 75 -3.79 1.57 7.02
CA GLY A 75 -3.56 0.26 6.41
C GLY A 75 -2.14 0.08 5.89
N GLU A 76 -1.56 1.11 5.26
CA GLU A 76 -0.16 1.10 4.84
C GLU A 76 0.78 0.92 6.04
N CYS A 77 0.60 1.72 7.10
CA CYS A 77 1.40 1.59 8.32
C CYS A 77 1.30 0.18 8.94
N THR A 78 0.10 -0.39 8.96
CA THR A 78 -0.14 -1.73 9.51
C THR A 78 0.57 -2.80 8.70
N THR A 79 0.35 -2.79 7.39
CA THR A 79 0.86 -3.80 6.46
C THR A 79 2.38 -3.76 6.39
N ALA A 80 2.96 -2.56 6.47
CA ALA A 80 4.40 -2.36 6.51
C ALA A 80 5.08 -3.09 7.67
N ILE A 81 4.45 -3.23 8.83
CA ILE A 81 5.03 -3.96 9.97
C ILE A 81 4.61 -5.42 9.96
N PHE A 82 3.33 -5.70 9.72
CA PHE A 82 2.81 -7.06 9.72
C PHE A 82 3.53 -7.97 8.71
N SER A 83 3.86 -7.44 7.52
CA SER A 83 4.58 -8.19 6.49
C SER A 83 5.98 -8.64 6.93
N LEU A 84 6.66 -7.88 7.79
CA LEU A 84 7.99 -8.21 8.32
C LEU A 84 7.93 -9.22 9.46
N LEU A 85 6.88 -9.15 10.28
CA LEU A 85 6.67 -10.08 11.39
C LEU A 85 6.29 -11.48 10.89
N LYS A 86 5.35 -11.56 9.94
CA LYS A 86 4.79 -12.85 9.50
C LYS A 86 5.67 -13.61 8.50
N LYS A 87 6.52 -12.91 7.73
CA LYS A 87 7.32 -13.54 6.67
C LYS A 87 8.78 -13.70 7.11
N GLU A 88 9.27 -14.94 7.16
CA GLU A 88 10.66 -15.28 7.43
C GLU A 88 11.51 -15.32 6.15
N TYR A 89 11.49 -14.22 5.38
CA TYR A 89 12.16 -14.16 4.07
C TYR A 89 13.63 -13.68 4.14
N ASP A 90 14.06 -13.16 5.29
CA ASP A 90 15.43 -12.69 5.53
C ASP A 90 15.76 -12.82 7.04
N THR A 91 17.01 -12.57 7.40
CA THR A 91 17.49 -12.67 8.78
C THR A 91 16.69 -11.77 9.73
N PRO A 92 16.49 -12.19 10.99
CA PRO A 92 15.76 -11.37 11.99
C PRO A 92 16.31 -9.94 12.09
N ARG A 93 17.65 -9.81 12.13
CA ARG A 93 18.34 -8.50 12.15
C ARG A 93 17.94 -7.59 10.98
N LYS A 94 17.94 -8.09 9.74
CA LYS A 94 17.58 -7.26 8.59
C LYS A 94 16.11 -6.87 8.61
N ARG A 95 15.22 -7.78 9.01
CA ARG A 95 13.79 -7.48 9.16
C ARG A 95 13.55 -6.45 10.27
N ALA A 96 14.28 -6.52 11.39
CA ALA A 96 14.23 -5.54 12.47
C ALA A 96 14.69 -4.13 12.01
N LEU A 97 15.77 -4.07 11.24
CA LEU A 97 16.25 -2.81 10.65
C LEU A 97 15.24 -2.21 9.66
N ALA A 98 14.65 -3.03 8.78
CA ALA A 98 13.60 -2.60 7.86
C ALA A 98 12.35 -2.10 8.61
N ALA A 99 11.96 -2.80 9.69
CA ALA A 99 10.84 -2.39 10.53
C ALA A 99 11.11 -1.03 11.19
N THR A 100 12.32 -0.83 11.73
CA THR A 100 12.75 0.45 12.32
C THR A 100 12.73 1.58 11.28
N ALA A 101 13.22 1.33 10.06
CA ALA A 101 13.20 2.31 8.98
C ALA A 101 11.77 2.71 8.57
N ARG A 102 10.86 1.74 8.48
CA ARG A 102 9.43 1.96 8.19
C ARG A 102 8.75 2.75 9.31
N LEU A 103 8.97 2.38 10.58
CA LEU A 103 8.41 3.10 11.74
C LEU A 103 8.79 4.58 11.74
N LYS A 104 10.06 4.90 11.44
CA LYS A 104 10.54 6.30 11.34
C LYS A 104 9.85 7.10 10.24
N GLN A 105 9.36 6.45 9.18
CA GLN A 105 8.65 7.10 8.07
C GLN A 105 7.15 7.30 8.33
N MET A 106 6.54 6.53 9.25
CA MET A 106 5.10 6.59 9.49
C MET A 106 4.57 7.98 9.85
N PRO A 107 5.22 8.79 10.72
CA PRO A 107 4.70 10.11 11.05
C PRO A 107 4.59 11.04 9.84
N ALA A 108 5.58 11.00 8.93
CA ALA A 108 5.56 11.78 7.71
C ALA A 108 4.43 11.32 6.77
N LEU A 109 4.25 10.00 6.63
CA LEU A 109 3.15 9.44 5.84
C LEU A 109 1.78 9.83 6.41
N LEU A 110 1.58 9.74 7.72
CA LEU A 110 0.33 10.13 8.36
C LEU A 110 0.06 11.64 8.17
N LYS A 111 1.10 12.48 8.18
CA LYS A 111 0.99 13.91 7.86
C LYS A 111 0.56 14.13 6.40
N GLN A 112 1.09 13.37 5.45
CA GLN A 112 0.60 13.38 4.07
C GLN A 112 -0.89 13.00 4.03
N GLY A 113 -1.27 11.96 4.76
CA GLY A 113 -2.67 11.53 4.87
C GLY A 113 -3.59 12.64 5.36
N LEU A 114 -3.23 13.30 6.47
CA LEU A 114 -3.99 14.46 6.97
C LEU A 114 -4.14 15.58 5.94
N SER A 115 -3.12 15.83 5.11
CA SER A 115 -3.19 16.86 4.07
C SER A 115 -4.00 16.46 2.84
N ASN A 116 -4.12 15.16 2.56
CA ASN A 116 -4.82 14.64 1.39
C ASN A 116 -6.32 14.45 1.64
N LEU A 117 -6.69 14.10 2.88
CA LEU A 117 -8.06 13.79 3.24
C LEU A 117 -8.97 15.01 3.03
N GLN A 118 -10.03 14.80 2.26
CA GLN A 118 -11.04 15.80 1.93
C GLN A 118 -12.40 15.13 2.00
N ASN A 119 -13.25 15.61 2.92
CA ASN A 119 -14.59 15.07 3.16
C ASN A 119 -14.58 13.53 3.36
N PRO A 120 -13.83 13.00 4.33
CA PRO A 120 -13.74 11.57 4.54
C PRO A 120 -15.10 10.97 4.88
N VAL A 121 -15.37 9.77 4.34
CA VAL A 121 -16.61 9.05 4.65
C VAL A 121 -16.59 8.64 6.13
N LYS A 122 -17.64 9.01 6.86
CA LYS A 122 -17.73 8.79 8.32
C LYS A 122 -17.45 7.36 8.74
N LEU A 123 -18.03 6.38 8.04
CA LEU A 123 -17.83 4.96 8.33
C LEU A 123 -16.35 4.56 8.18
N TYR A 124 -15.68 4.99 7.11
CA TYR A 124 -14.26 4.72 6.91
C TYR A 124 -13.37 5.39 7.96
N ALA A 125 -13.72 6.60 8.39
CA ALA A 125 -13.01 7.26 9.48
C ALA A 125 -13.15 6.50 10.81
N GLN A 126 -14.35 6.01 11.13
CA GLN A 126 -14.58 5.20 12.33
C GLN A 126 -13.78 3.89 12.29
N LEU A 127 -13.79 3.21 11.14
CA LEU A 127 -13.00 1.99 10.95
C LEU A 127 -11.49 2.27 11.03
N ALA A 128 -11.00 3.37 10.46
CA ALA A 128 -9.58 3.74 10.55
C ALA A 128 -9.16 3.98 12.01
N ILE A 129 -9.99 4.64 12.82
CA ILE A 129 -9.73 4.85 14.25
C ILE A 129 -9.68 3.52 15.01
N GLN A 130 -10.65 2.63 14.76
CA GLN A 130 -10.69 1.31 15.38
C GLN A 130 -9.48 0.48 15.02
N SER A 131 -9.13 0.43 13.72
CA SER A 131 -7.94 -0.24 13.21
C SER A 131 -6.69 0.30 13.88
N ALA A 132 -6.48 1.62 13.89
CA ALA A 132 -5.31 2.25 14.53
C ALA A 132 -5.16 1.85 16.01
N ARG A 133 -6.25 1.81 16.77
CA ARG A 133 -6.23 1.36 18.18
C ARG A 133 -5.91 -0.13 18.31
N SER A 134 -6.41 -0.96 17.41
CA SER A 134 -6.19 -2.41 17.45
C SER A 134 -4.75 -2.82 17.15
N ILE A 135 -3.98 -1.95 16.49
CA ILE A 135 -2.57 -2.17 16.11
C ILE A 135 -1.60 -1.79 17.22
N ASP A 136 -2.04 -1.06 18.24
CA ASP A 136 -1.19 -0.61 19.34
C ASP A 136 -0.41 -1.76 20.02
N PRO A 137 -0.99 -2.95 20.29
CA PRO A 137 -0.23 -4.10 20.82
C PRO A 137 0.81 -4.65 19.84
N LEU A 138 0.58 -4.53 18.53
CA LEU A 138 1.56 -4.95 17.52
C LEU A 138 2.82 -4.10 17.63
N LEU A 139 2.66 -2.78 17.71
CA LEU A 139 3.75 -1.81 17.74
C LEU A 139 4.48 -1.81 19.08
N ASN A 140 3.75 -1.96 20.19
CA ASN A 140 4.32 -1.83 21.53
C ASN A 140 4.82 -3.17 22.09
N ASN A 141 4.16 -4.29 21.79
CA ASN A 141 4.44 -5.57 22.47
C ASN A 141 5.03 -6.63 21.54
N SER A 142 4.66 -6.63 20.24
CA SER A 142 4.99 -7.73 19.33
C SER A 142 6.28 -7.53 18.55
N MET A 143 6.84 -6.31 18.54
CA MET A 143 8.09 -6.01 17.83
C MET A 143 9.31 -6.71 18.43
N MET A 144 9.25 -7.12 19.71
CA MET A 144 10.27 -7.95 20.36
C MET A 144 10.50 -9.29 19.63
N ALA A 145 9.52 -9.79 18.89
CA ALA A 145 9.68 -11.00 18.07
C ALA A 145 10.70 -10.82 16.92
N LEU A 146 11.11 -9.59 16.60
CA LEU A 146 12.17 -9.30 15.63
C LEU A 146 13.57 -9.26 16.27
N ASP A 147 13.64 -9.31 17.60
CA ASP A 147 14.88 -9.14 18.40
C ASP A 147 15.55 -10.48 18.79
N VAL A 148 14.93 -11.61 18.45
CA VAL A 148 15.27 -12.95 19.00
C VAL A 148 16.71 -13.40 18.70
N ASP A 149 17.38 -12.84 17.69
CA ASP A 149 18.78 -13.15 17.32
C ASP A 149 19.71 -11.91 17.30
N LEU A 150 19.29 -10.78 17.87
CA LEU A 150 20.16 -9.61 18.00
C LEU A 150 21.01 -9.77 19.26
N GLY A 151 22.23 -10.31 19.09
CA GLY A 151 23.22 -10.36 20.18
C GLY A 151 23.47 -8.97 20.79
N PRO A 152 23.81 -8.89 22.09
CA PRO A 152 24.06 -7.63 22.76
C PRO A 152 25.18 -6.87 22.05
N ASN A 153 24.96 -5.58 21.81
CA ASN A 153 25.98 -4.67 21.25
C ASN A 153 27.15 -4.48 22.21
#